data_AF-A0A812I2V6-F1
#
_entry.id   AF-A0A812I2V6-F1
#
_cell.length_a   1.000
_cell.length_b   1.000
_cell.length_c   1.000
_cell.angle_alpha   90.00
_cell.angle_beta   90.00
_cell.angle_gamma   90.00
#
_symmetry.space_group_name_H-M   'P 1'
#
loop_
_entity.id
_entity.type
_entity.pdbx_description
1 polymer ?
#
loop_
_entity_poly.entity_id
_entity_poly.type
_entity_poly.pdbx_seq_one_letter_code
_entity_poly.pdbx_strand_id
1 'polypeptide(L)'
;VQSLGQMARLAPSLEKRLKHGQLRSRELCEVVSALQRSKFFDGGLFEVLAAELRRAFDRRSLSAAEVITTIATLGELNAYNQRVFEAACDALEKELPRLPEALRLRLDSALKQVNHNPSDSFVRILRNVVGPGSDRRQACPMFWRGQCKWGPKCKLSHDSSSFETTMESGAWRPPSQSGGKSVGFKQSSDLFKADRCGALW
;
A
#
# COMPACT_ATOMS: atom_id res chain seq x y z
N VAL A 1 -16.50 24.93 -7.18
CA VAL A 1 -17.38 24.28 -8.19
C VAL A 1 -18.09 23.10 -7.53
N GLN A 2 -19.42 23.09 -7.57
CA GLN A 2 -20.24 22.09 -6.87
C GLN A 2 -21.13 21.27 -7.81
N SER A 3 -21.30 21.67 -9.08
CA SER A 3 -22.14 20.95 -10.03
C SER A 3 -21.44 20.68 -11.36
N LEU A 4 -21.89 19.63 -12.05
CA LEU A 4 -21.42 19.23 -13.37
C LEU A 4 -21.52 20.39 -14.38
N GLY A 5 -22.67 21.08 -14.43
CA GLY A 5 -22.90 22.18 -15.37
C GLY A 5 -22.02 23.42 -15.12
N GLN A 6 -21.68 23.70 -13.85
CA GLN A 6 -20.68 24.73 -13.54
C GLN A 6 -19.29 24.31 -14.03
N MET A 7 -18.91 23.04 -13.83
CA MET A 7 -17.61 22.54 -14.26
C MET A 7 -17.48 22.52 -15.79
N ALA A 8 -18.51 22.07 -16.50
CA ALA A 8 -18.52 22.03 -17.97
C ALA A 8 -18.29 23.42 -18.59
N ARG A 9 -18.84 24.48 -18.00
CA ARG A 9 -18.60 25.87 -18.45
C ARG A 9 -17.19 26.37 -18.16
N LEU A 10 -16.58 25.89 -17.08
CA LEU A 10 -15.23 26.28 -16.66
C LEU A 10 -14.13 25.47 -17.36
N ALA A 11 -14.44 24.24 -17.79
CA ALA A 11 -13.48 23.29 -18.34
C ALA A 11 -12.61 23.86 -19.49
N PRO A 12 -13.14 24.58 -20.50
CA PRO A 12 -12.31 25.13 -21.58
C PRO A 12 -11.28 26.15 -21.07
N SER A 13 -11.70 27.01 -20.14
CA SER A 13 -10.81 28.00 -19.52
C SER A 13 -9.74 27.35 -18.65
N LEU A 14 -10.12 26.28 -17.92
CA LEU A 14 -9.23 25.52 -17.07
C LEU A 14 -8.18 24.77 -17.91
N GLU A 15 -8.60 24.13 -18.98
CA GLU A 15 -7.72 23.45 -19.93
C GLU A 15 -6.69 24.43 -20.52
N LYS A 16 -7.13 25.64 -20.92
CA LYS A 16 -6.22 26.68 -21.42
C LYS A 16 -5.18 27.08 -20.35
N ARG A 17 -5.60 27.29 -19.11
CA ARG A 17 -4.69 27.62 -18.00
C ARG A 17 -3.69 26.50 -17.72
N LEU A 18 -4.11 25.25 -17.77
CA LEU A 18 -3.25 24.08 -17.63
C LEU A 18 -2.22 24.00 -18.77
N LYS A 19 -2.64 24.19 -20.03
CA LYS A 19 -1.73 24.19 -21.20
C LYS A 19 -0.63 25.24 -21.10
N HIS A 20 -0.94 26.39 -20.49
CA HIS A 20 0.03 27.46 -20.27
C HIS A 20 0.81 27.34 -18.94
N GLY A 21 0.61 26.28 -18.16
CA GLY A 21 1.32 26.08 -16.88
C GLY A 21 1.03 27.19 -15.85
N GLN A 22 -0.15 27.80 -15.91
CA GLN A 22 -0.52 28.94 -15.06
C GLN A 22 -0.98 28.54 -13.65
N LEU A 23 -1.11 27.25 -13.40
CA LEU A 23 -1.57 26.71 -12.13
C LEU A 23 -0.39 26.22 -11.29
N ARG A 24 -0.39 26.57 -10.01
CA ARG A 24 0.57 26.06 -9.02
C ARG A 24 0.23 24.63 -8.65
N SER A 25 1.21 23.87 -8.14
CA SER A 25 1.03 22.46 -7.76
C SER A 25 -0.16 22.24 -6.81
N ARG A 26 -0.35 23.11 -5.81
CA ARG A 26 -1.50 23.03 -4.90
C ARG A 26 -2.84 23.29 -5.59
N GLU A 27 -2.88 24.19 -6.57
CA GLU A 27 -4.10 24.45 -7.35
C GLU A 27 -4.48 23.23 -8.20
N LEU A 28 -3.51 22.41 -8.63
CA LEU A 28 -3.79 21.15 -9.33
C LEU A 28 -4.55 20.16 -8.42
N CYS A 29 -4.18 20.05 -7.15
CA CYS A 29 -4.89 19.23 -6.17
C CYS A 29 -6.34 19.70 -5.94
N GLU A 30 -6.54 21.03 -5.90
CA GLU A 30 -7.87 21.64 -5.80
C GLU A 30 -8.72 21.39 -7.05
N VAL A 31 -8.10 21.43 -8.24
CA VAL A 31 -8.75 21.09 -9.50
C VAL A 31 -9.21 19.64 -9.49
N VAL A 32 -8.34 18.69 -9.13
CA VAL A 32 -8.69 17.26 -9.01
C VAL A 32 -9.85 17.06 -8.03
N SER A 33 -9.80 17.72 -6.87
CA SER A 33 -10.88 17.68 -5.87
C SER A 33 -12.19 18.29 -6.40
N ALA A 34 -12.12 19.36 -7.19
CA ALA A 34 -13.29 19.98 -7.79
C ALA A 34 -13.91 19.08 -8.87
N LEU A 35 -13.09 18.43 -9.68
CA LEU A 35 -13.53 17.46 -10.69
C LEU A 35 -14.25 16.30 -10.02
N GLN A 36 -13.68 15.73 -8.96
CA GLN A 36 -14.30 14.65 -8.19
C GLN A 36 -15.65 15.05 -7.59
N ARG A 37 -15.76 16.23 -6.98
CA ARG A 37 -17.04 16.72 -6.40
C ARG A 37 -18.11 16.90 -7.47
N SER A 38 -17.72 17.39 -8.64
CA SER A 38 -18.65 17.58 -9.76
C SER A 38 -18.91 16.31 -10.57
N LYS A 39 -18.20 15.21 -10.28
CA LYS A 39 -18.17 13.97 -11.08
C LYS A 39 -17.96 14.24 -12.57
N PHE A 40 -17.13 15.25 -12.87
CA PHE A 40 -16.85 15.69 -14.23
C PHE A 40 -15.62 14.97 -14.78
N PHE A 41 -15.78 14.37 -15.95
CA PHE A 41 -14.70 13.72 -16.69
C PHE A 41 -14.70 14.21 -18.13
N ASP A 42 -13.56 14.72 -18.58
CA ASP A 42 -13.32 15.16 -19.96
C ASP A 42 -11.91 14.72 -20.38
N GLY A 43 -11.81 13.98 -21.49
CA GLY A 43 -10.56 13.36 -21.92
C GLY A 43 -9.45 14.37 -22.20
N GLY A 44 -9.76 15.46 -22.92
CA GLY A 44 -8.79 16.48 -23.28
C GLY A 44 -8.26 17.23 -22.06
N LEU A 45 -9.15 17.60 -21.14
CA LEU A 45 -8.77 18.21 -19.87
C LEU A 45 -7.88 17.28 -19.03
N PHE A 46 -8.23 16.00 -18.94
CA PHE A 46 -7.47 15.02 -18.14
C PHE A 46 -6.10 14.71 -18.73
N GLU A 47 -5.93 14.74 -20.05
CA GLU A 47 -4.61 14.59 -20.69
C GLU A 47 -3.64 15.69 -20.25
N VAL A 48 -4.10 16.95 -20.31
CA VAL A 48 -3.28 18.09 -19.90
C VAL A 48 -3.06 18.10 -18.39
N LEU A 49 -4.10 17.81 -17.60
CA LEU A 49 -4.01 17.72 -16.15
C LEU A 49 -3.03 16.63 -15.70
N ALA A 50 -3.07 15.45 -16.33
CA ALA A 50 -2.15 14.35 -16.05
C ALA A 50 -0.69 14.76 -16.30
N ALA A 51 -0.42 15.50 -17.39
CA ALA A 51 0.92 15.98 -17.69
C ALA A 51 1.44 16.97 -16.62
N GLU A 52 0.60 17.89 -16.16
CA GLU A 52 0.95 18.85 -15.10
C GLU A 52 1.08 18.19 -13.72
N LEU A 53 0.20 17.24 -13.37
CA LEU A 53 0.31 16.45 -12.14
C LEU A 53 1.60 15.65 -12.08
N ARG A 54 1.96 14.97 -13.17
CA ARG A 54 3.22 14.25 -13.27
C ARG A 54 4.40 15.18 -13.04
N ARG A 55 4.44 16.34 -13.71
CA ARG A 55 5.48 17.36 -13.50
C ARG A 55 5.54 17.83 -12.03
N ALA A 56 4.40 17.98 -11.38
CA ALA A 56 4.33 18.40 -9.98
C ALA A 56 4.89 17.33 -9.01
N PHE A 57 4.62 16.04 -9.29
CA PHE A 57 5.16 14.90 -8.55
C PHE A 57 6.66 14.74 -8.76
N ASP A 58 7.13 14.80 -10.01
CA ASP A 58 8.55 14.67 -10.36
C ASP A 58 9.40 15.77 -9.68
N ARG A 59 8.86 16.99 -9.62
CA ARG A 59 9.50 18.14 -8.95
C ARG A 59 9.42 18.06 -7.42
N ARG A 60 8.74 17.06 -6.85
CA ARG A 60 8.51 16.90 -5.40
C ARG A 60 7.96 18.18 -4.75
N SER A 61 7.11 18.88 -5.50
CA SER A 61 6.52 20.16 -5.09
C SER A 61 5.30 20.01 -4.18
N LEU A 62 4.85 18.77 -3.98
CA LEU A 62 3.72 18.36 -3.16
C LEU A 62 4.20 17.48 -2.02
N SER A 63 3.60 17.62 -0.85
CA SER A 63 3.82 16.72 0.28
C SER A 63 3.27 15.33 -0.01
N ALA A 64 3.78 14.30 0.68
CA ALA A 64 3.25 12.94 0.54
C ALA A 64 1.74 12.84 0.78
N ALA A 65 1.20 13.60 1.75
CA ALA A 65 -0.24 13.64 2.01
C ALA A 65 -1.05 14.21 0.84
N GLU A 66 -0.53 15.27 0.19
CA GLU A 66 -1.16 15.86 -1.00
C GLU A 66 -1.10 14.89 -2.20
N VAL A 67 0.02 14.21 -2.42
CA VAL A 67 0.17 13.19 -3.48
C VAL A 67 -0.83 12.04 -3.28
N ILE A 68 -0.86 11.45 -2.08
CA ILE A 68 -1.75 10.33 -1.73
C ILE A 68 -3.22 10.74 -1.86
N THR A 69 -3.57 11.94 -1.39
CA THR A 69 -4.93 12.46 -1.53
C THR A 69 -5.30 12.60 -3.01
N THR A 70 -4.41 13.17 -3.82
CA THR A 70 -4.64 13.38 -5.25
C THR A 70 -4.90 12.07 -5.99
N ILE A 71 -4.06 11.04 -5.82
CA ILE A 71 -4.25 9.75 -6.49
C ILE A 71 -5.49 9.00 -5.99
N ALA A 72 -5.83 9.10 -4.70
CA ALA A 72 -7.07 8.53 -4.16
C ALA A 72 -8.29 9.19 -4.81
N THR A 73 -8.29 10.52 -4.91
CA THR A 73 -9.36 11.28 -5.57
C THR A 73 -9.49 10.95 -7.05
N LEU A 74 -8.37 10.73 -7.77
CA LEU A 74 -8.39 10.26 -9.16
C LEU A 74 -8.99 8.85 -9.27
N GLY A 75 -8.65 7.94 -8.35
CA GLY A 75 -9.24 6.60 -8.29
C GLY A 75 -10.75 6.62 -8.05
N GLU A 76 -11.23 7.47 -7.14
CA GLU A 76 -12.67 7.68 -6.89
C GLU A 76 -13.43 8.27 -8.07
N LEU A 77 -12.75 9.03 -8.93
CA LEU A 77 -13.30 9.58 -10.16
C LEU A 77 -13.20 8.60 -11.34
N ASN A 78 -12.61 7.42 -11.14
CA ASN A 78 -12.26 6.46 -12.18
C ASN A 78 -11.38 7.07 -13.29
N ALA A 79 -10.54 8.04 -12.93
CA ALA A 79 -9.64 8.75 -13.83
C ALA A 79 -8.22 8.17 -13.71
N TYR A 80 -8.07 6.87 -13.98
CA TYR A 80 -6.79 6.19 -13.91
C TYR A 80 -5.86 6.63 -15.07
N ASN A 81 -4.64 7.00 -14.72
CA ASN A 81 -3.57 7.24 -15.69
C ASN A 81 -2.28 6.60 -15.18
N GLN A 82 -1.79 5.58 -15.88
CA GLN A 82 -0.62 4.80 -15.46
C GLN A 82 0.59 5.69 -15.13
N ARG A 83 0.91 6.66 -15.98
CA ARG A 83 2.09 7.53 -15.82
C ARG A 83 1.99 8.45 -14.61
N VAL A 84 0.77 8.86 -14.25
CA VAL A 84 0.53 9.70 -13.06
C VAL A 84 0.70 8.88 -11.79
N PHE A 85 0.19 7.64 -11.79
CA PHE A 85 0.32 6.73 -10.64
C PHE A 85 1.75 6.25 -10.44
N GLU A 86 2.50 5.95 -11.52
CA GLU A 86 3.93 5.64 -11.46
C GLU A 86 4.72 6.81 -10.85
N ALA A 87 4.53 8.03 -11.38
CA ALA A 87 5.22 9.22 -10.85
C ALA A 87 4.86 9.52 -9.38
N ALA A 88 3.63 9.23 -8.97
CA ALA A 88 3.23 9.33 -7.56
C ALA A 88 3.99 8.32 -6.69
N CYS A 89 4.10 7.07 -7.12
CA CYS A 89 4.89 6.05 -6.41
C CYS A 89 6.37 6.46 -6.31
N ASP A 90 6.98 6.93 -7.40
CA ASP A 90 8.39 7.37 -7.42
C ASP A 90 8.65 8.59 -6.51
N ALA A 91 7.69 9.52 -6.46
CA ALA A 91 7.76 10.66 -5.55
C ALA A 91 7.74 10.20 -4.07
N LEU A 92 6.91 9.21 -3.77
CA LEU A 92 6.69 8.69 -2.41
C LEU A 92 7.76 7.68 -1.96
N GLU A 93 8.48 7.03 -2.87
CA GLU A 93 9.35 5.88 -2.57
C GLU A 93 10.32 6.12 -1.40
N LYS A 94 10.98 7.30 -1.38
CA LYS A 94 11.95 7.66 -0.33
C LYS A 94 11.30 7.98 1.02
N GLU A 95 10.07 8.49 1.01
CA GLU A 95 9.34 8.88 2.22
C GLU A 95 8.49 7.74 2.78
N LEU A 96 8.18 6.75 1.95
CA LEU A 96 7.32 5.60 2.24
C LEU A 96 7.61 4.92 3.59
N PRO A 97 8.88 4.65 3.98
CA PRO A 97 9.18 4.02 5.27
C PRO A 97 8.82 4.87 6.50
N ARG A 98 8.77 6.19 6.33
CA ARG A 98 8.49 7.17 7.41
C ARG A 98 7.04 7.63 7.42
N LEU A 99 6.23 7.19 6.46
CA LEU A 99 4.83 7.61 6.37
C LEU A 99 4.01 7.04 7.54
N PRO A 100 3.13 7.87 8.14
CA PRO A 100 2.12 7.41 9.09
C PRO A 100 1.31 6.24 8.55
N GLU A 101 0.92 5.31 9.43
CA GLU A 101 0.13 4.13 9.06
C GLU A 101 -1.16 4.49 8.33
N ALA A 102 -1.88 5.51 8.79
CA ALA A 102 -3.10 5.98 8.14
C ALA A 102 -2.89 6.39 6.68
N LEU A 103 -1.76 7.04 6.36
CA LEU A 103 -1.44 7.44 4.98
C LEU A 103 -1.03 6.24 4.13
N ARG A 104 -0.30 5.27 4.70
CA ARG A 104 0.07 4.03 3.99
C ARG A 104 -1.15 3.17 3.68
N LEU A 105 -2.09 3.03 4.62
CA LEU A 105 -3.35 2.33 4.37
C LEU A 105 -4.20 3.03 3.29
N ARG A 106 -4.25 4.37 3.32
CA ARG A 106 -4.95 5.14 2.29
C ARG A 106 -4.31 4.96 0.91
N LEU A 107 -2.98 4.97 0.84
CA LEU A 107 -2.22 4.70 -0.38
C LEU A 107 -2.49 3.29 -0.91
N ASP A 108 -2.40 2.26 -0.06
CA ASP A 108 -2.68 0.87 -0.46
C ASP A 108 -4.12 0.72 -0.99
N SER A 109 -5.10 1.34 -0.34
CA SER A 109 -6.50 1.35 -0.80
C SER A 109 -6.64 2.03 -2.16
N ALA A 110 -5.99 3.19 -2.37
CA ALA A 110 -6.06 3.93 -3.62
C ALA A 110 -5.45 3.14 -4.79
N LEU A 111 -4.32 2.47 -4.57
CA LEU A 111 -3.66 1.66 -5.61
C LEU A 111 -4.49 0.42 -5.98
N LYS A 112 -5.05 -0.28 -4.98
CA LYS A 112 -5.93 -1.44 -5.19
C LYS A 112 -7.19 -1.08 -5.96
N GLN A 113 -7.79 0.08 -5.67
CA GLN A 113 -9.03 0.53 -6.33
C GLN A 113 -8.90 0.65 -7.85
N VAL A 114 -7.72 1.06 -8.35
CA VAL A 114 -7.44 1.20 -9.78
C VAL A 114 -6.67 0.01 -10.35
N ASN A 115 -6.45 -1.05 -9.56
CA ASN A 115 -5.61 -2.20 -9.91
C ASN A 115 -4.19 -1.79 -10.35
N HIS A 116 -3.61 -0.75 -9.76
CA HIS A 116 -2.25 -0.34 -10.05
C HIS A 116 -1.26 -1.20 -9.26
N ASN A 117 -0.33 -1.83 -9.98
CA ASN A 117 0.69 -2.69 -9.41
C ASN A 117 2.05 -1.97 -9.44
N PRO A 118 2.48 -1.33 -8.33
CA PRO A 118 3.81 -0.77 -8.23
C PRO A 118 4.86 -1.89 -8.11
N SER A 119 6.14 -1.51 -8.06
CA SER A 119 7.24 -2.48 -7.93
C SER A 119 7.13 -3.33 -6.65
N ASP A 120 7.64 -4.57 -6.71
CA ASP A 120 7.60 -5.49 -5.56
C ASP A 120 8.29 -4.92 -4.32
N SER A 121 9.38 -4.17 -4.50
CA SER A 121 10.06 -3.45 -3.41
C SER A 121 9.13 -2.43 -2.76
N PHE A 122 8.41 -1.64 -3.56
CA PHE A 122 7.45 -0.66 -3.09
C PHE A 122 6.31 -1.33 -2.32
N VAL A 123 5.73 -2.40 -2.87
CA VAL A 123 4.67 -3.18 -2.21
C VAL A 123 5.16 -3.74 -0.88
N ARG A 124 6.38 -4.28 -0.84
CA ARG A 124 6.98 -4.78 0.40
C ARG A 124 7.08 -3.65 1.41
N ILE A 125 7.65 -2.48 1.09
CA ILE A 125 7.79 -1.37 2.04
C ILE A 125 6.41 -0.84 2.48
N LEU A 126 5.46 -0.71 1.55
CA LEU A 126 4.10 -0.24 1.83
C LEU A 126 3.39 -1.15 2.85
N ARG A 127 3.57 -2.47 2.70
CA ARG A 127 2.98 -3.51 3.57
C ARG A 127 3.85 -3.85 4.79
N ASN A 128 5.16 -3.55 4.75
CA ASN A 128 6.14 -3.84 5.79
C ASN A 128 6.24 -2.74 6.85
N VAL A 129 5.10 -2.17 7.22
CA VAL A 129 4.95 -1.78 8.62
C VAL A 129 3.72 -2.52 9.09
N VAL A 130 3.99 -3.66 9.74
CA VAL A 130 3.04 -4.41 10.59
C VAL A 130 1.66 -4.54 9.92
N GLY A 131 1.57 -5.33 8.85
CA GLY A 131 0.32 -5.53 8.13
C GLY A 131 -0.85 -5.97 9.04
N PRO A 132 -2.11 -5.67 8.67
CA PRO A 132 -3.30 -6.14 9.38
C PRO A 132 -3.45 -7.65 9.14
N GLY A 133 -2.80 -8.43 9.99
CA GLY A 133 -2.62 -9.88 9.81
C GLY A 133 -1.28 -10.37 10.33
N SER A 134 -0.30 -9.47 10.52
CA SER A 134 0.88 -9.80 11.32
C SER A 134 0.40 -10.06 12.74
N ASP A 135 0.57 -11.30 13.13
CA ASP A 135 0.25 -11.73 14.47
C ASP A 135 1.14 -10.95 15.44
N ARG A 136 0.53 -10.00 16.16
CA ARG A 136 1.22 -9.17 17.17
C ARG A 136 1.65 -10.00 18.39
N ARG A 137 1.28 -11.27 18.46
CA ARG A 137 1.79 -12.20 19.47
C ARG A 137 3.29 -12.42 19.21
N GLN A 138 4.06 -12.57 20.29
CA GLN A 138 5.46 -12.96 20.21
C GLN A 138 5.60 -14.30 19.49
N ALA A 139 6.67 -14.47 18.71
CA ALA A 139 6.91 -15.72 18.01
C ALA A 139 6.98 -16.91 18.99
N CYS A 140 6.38 -18.04 18.61
CA CYS A 140 6.31 -19.24 19.44
C CYS A 140 7.60 -20.06 19.34
N PRO A 141 8.46 -20.10 20.38
CA PRO A 141 9.73 -20.83 20.31
C PRO A 141 9.52 -22.34 20.11
N MET A 142 8.41 -22.88 20.62
CA MET A 142 8.06 -24.29 20.50
C MET A 142 7.60 -24.64 19.08
N PHE A 143 6.90 -23.73 18.39
CA PHE A 143 6.46 -23.96 17.01
C PHE A 143 7.65 -24.00 16.07
N TRP A 144 8.60 -23.07 16.23
CA TRP A 144 9.85 -23.07 15.47
C TRP A 144 10.64 -24.38 15.61
N ARG A 145 10.65 -24.97 16.82
CA ARG A 145 11.29 -26.26 17.09
C ARG A 145 10.47 -27.46 16.59
N GLY A 146 9.26 -27.25 16.08
CA GLY A 146 8.32 -28.29 15.69
C GLY A 146 7.71 -29.06 16.88
N GLN A 147 7.67 -28.46 18.06
CA GLN A 147 7.22 -29.06 19.33
C GLN A 147 5.95 -28.39 19.89
N CYS A 148 5.32 -27.47 19.16
CA CYS A 148 4.11 -26.81 19.64
C CYS A 148 2.89 -27.73 19.52
N LYS A 149 2.27 -28.05 20.66
CA LYS A 149 1.06 -28.88 20.74
C LYS A 149 -0.26 -28.11 20.59
N TRP A 150 -0.23 -26.78 20.62
CA TRP A 150 -1.43 -25.93 20.65
C TRP A 150 -1.93 -25.50 19.27
N GLY A 151 -1.14 -25.72 18.22
CA GLY A 151 -1.53 -25.43 16.83
C GLY A 151 -2.08 -24.00 16.66
N PRO A 152 -3.19 -23.80 15.93
CA PRO A 152 -3.81 -22.48 15.73
C PRO A 152 -4.30 -21.79 17.01
N LYS A 153 -4.54 -22.55 18.08
CA LYS A 153 -5.00 -22.02 19.38
C LYS A 153 -3.85 -21.54 20.27
N CYS A 154 -2.60 -21.58 19.79
CA CYS A 154 -1.45 -21.13 20.56
C CYS A 154 -1.57 -19.65 20.94
N LYS A 155 -1.20 -19.28 22.17
CA LYS A 155 -1.15 -17.88 22.63
C LYS A 155 0.02 -17.10 22.00
N LEU A 156 0.93 -17.80 21.32
CA LEU A 156 2.10 -17.23 20.65
C LEU A 156 1.95 -17.36 19.13
N SER A 157 2.64 -16.49 18.39
CA SER A 157 2.56 -16.45 16.93
C SER A 157 3.28 -17.62 16.28
N HIS A 158 2.62 -18.21 15.29
CA HIS A 158 3.19 -19.21 14.39
C HIS A 158 3.50 -18.63 13.01
N ASP A 159 3.35 -17.31 12.85
CA ASP A 159 3.64 -16.62 11.59
C ASP A 159 5.15 -16.34 11.47
N SER A 160 5.70 -16.57 10.28
CA SER A 160 7.11 -16.37 9.93
C SER A 160 7.56 -14.93 10.22
N SER A 161 6.68 -13.95 9.99
CA SER A 161 6.96 -12.53 10.20
C SER A 161 7.27 -12.18 11.67
N SER A 162 6.58 -12.84 12.61
CA SER A 162 6.82 -12.65 14.05
C SER A 162 8.18 -13.19 14.47
N PHE A 163 8.69 -14.24 13.82
CA PHE A 163 10.03 -14.78 14.08
C PHE A 163 11.12 -13.82 13.64
N GLU A 164 11.02 -13.28 12.42
CA GLU A 164 11.96 -12.28 11.89
C GLU A 164 12.04 -11.06 12.81
N THR A 165 10.88 -10.54 13.22
CA THR A 165 10.78 -9.39 14.15
C THR A 165 11.41 -9.68 15.51
N THR A 166 11.20 -10.89 16.05
CA THR A 166 11.76 -11.28 17.36
C THR A 166 13.28 -11.48 17.28
N MET A 167 13.81 -11.93 16.13
CA MET A 167 15.25 -12.01 15.90
C MET A 167 15.91 -10.64 15.80
N GLU A 168 15.30 -9.70 15.08
CA GLU A 168 15.81 -8.33 14.93
C GLU A 168 15.83 -7.55 16.24
N SER A 169 14.79 -7.73 17.09
CA SER A 169 14.72 -7.08 18.41
C SER A 169 15.67 -7.67 19.45
N GLY A 170 16.34 -8.80 19.16
CA GLY A 170 17.26 -9.46 20.08
C GLY A 170 16.62 -10.06 21.34
N ALA A 171 15.28 -10.01 21.45
CA ALA A 171 14.52 -10.52 22.59
C ALA A 171 14.59 -12.06 22.70
N TRP A 172 14.95 -12.74 21.61
CA TRP A 172 15.09 -14.18 21.56
C TRP A 172 16.24 -14.57 20.62
N ARG A 173 17.06 -15.56 21.02
CA ARG A 173 18.13 -16.13 20.19
C ARG A 173 17.80 -17.57 19.84
N PRO A 174 18.00 -18.01 18.58
CA PRO A 174 17.86 -19.42 18.26
C PRO A 174 18.88 -20.23 19.08
N PRO A 175 18.51 -21.43 19.57
CA PRO A 175 19.47 -22.33 20.22
C PRO A 175 20.65 -22.58 19.28
N SER A 176 21.87 -22.53 19.80
CA SER A 176 23.07 -22.95 19.06
C SER A 176 22.85 -24.36 18.52
N GLN A 177 23.38 -24.64 17.32
CA GLN A 177 23.30 -25.92 16.58
C GLN A 177 23.79 -27.19 17.33
N SER A 178 24.01 -27.13 18.65
CA SER A 178 24.38 -28.24 19.51
C SER A 178 23.14 -28.86 20.15
N GLY A 179 22.38 -29.65 19.39
CA GLY A 179 21.35 -30.52 19.98
C GLY A 179 20.14 -30.78 19.10
N GLY A 180 20.30 -31.71 18.15
CA GLY A 180 19.17 -32.38 17.49
C GLY A 180 18.83 -31.80 16.12
N LYS A 181 19.04 -32.62 15.08
CA LYS A 181 18.52 -32.37 13.73
C LYS A 181 17.02 -32.10 13.82
N SER A 182 16.58 -30.93 13.34
CA SER A 182 15.19 -30.51 13.34
C SER A 182 14.33 -31.45 12.49
N VAL A 183 13.77 -32.48 13.11
CA VAL A 183 12.76 -33.38 12.54
C VAL A 183 11.39 -32.71 12.36
N GLY A 184 11.21 -31.52 12.94
CA GLY A 184 9.92 -30.86 13.12
C GLY A 184 9.23 -30.37 11.85
N PHE A 185 9.94 -29.78 10.87
CA PHE A 185 9.26 -29.17 9.71
C PHE A 185 8.57 -30.21 8.82
N LYS A 186 9.21 -31.36 8.60
CA LYS A 186 8.64 -32.44 7.77
C LYS A 186 7.52 -33.18 8.51
N GLN A 187 7.70 -33.49 9.80
CA GLN A 187 6.65 -34.11 10.62
C GLN A 187 5.41 -33.23 10.80
N SER A 188 5.58 -31.92 11.02
CA SER A 188 4.43 -31.02 11.16
C SER A 188 3.75 -30.72 9.82
N SER A 189 4.49 -30.67 8.71
CA SER A 189 3.93 -30.67 7.34
C SER A 189 3.11 -31.94 7.06
N ASP A 190 3.63 -33.11 7.42
CA ASP A 190 2.99 -34.39 7.11
C ASP A 190 1.77 -34.66 8.02
N LEU A 191 1.80 -34.21 9.28
CA LEU A 191 0.62 -34.14 10.16
C LEU A 191 -0.47 -33.21 9.58
N PHE A 192 -0.08 -32.08 8.98
CA PHE A 192 -1.01 -31.15 8.32
C PHE A 192 -1.63 -31.70 7.03
N LYS A 193 -0.93 -32.60 6.31
CA LYS A 193 -1.49 -33.28 5.13
C LYS A 193 -2.53 -34.33 5.54
N ALA A 194 -2.35 -34.99 6.68
CA ALA A 194 -3.33 -35.94 7.21
C ALA A 194 -4.62 -35.25 7.67
N ASP A 195 -4.53 -34.05 8.24
CA ASP A 195 -5.67 -33.33 8.82
C ASP A 195 -6.61 -32.71 7.76
N ARG A 196 -6.13 -32.46 6.54
CA ARG A 196 -6.99 -32.05 5.41
C ARG A 196 -7.93 -33.14 4.89
N CYS A 197 -7.72 -34.40 5.28
CA CYS A 197 -8.56 -35.52 4.88
C CYS A 197 -9.67 -35.85 5.89
N GLY A 198 -9.85 -35.04 6.95
CA GLY A 198 -10.99 -35.18 7.86
C GLY A 198 -11.05 -36.52 8.61
N ALA A 199 -9.90 -37.15 8.84
CA ALA A 199 -9.80 -38.41 9.56
C ALA A 199 -8.88 -38.23 10.77
N LEU A 200 -9.45 -37.72 11.86
CA LEU A 200 -9.30 -38.21 13.24
C LEU A 200 -9.83 -37.14 14.21
N TRP A 201 -10.68 -37.62 15.12
CA TRP A 201 -11.37 -36.87 16.17
C TRP A 201 -10.40 -36.28 17.19
#